data_AF-A0A0F9UP57-F1
#
_entry.id   AF-A0A0F9UP57-F1
#
_cell.length_a   1.000
_cell.length_b   1.000
_cell.length_c   1.000
_cell.angle_alpha   90.00
_cell.angle_beta   90.00
_cell.angle_gamma   90.00
#
_symmetry.space_group_name_H-M   'P 1'
#
loop_
_entity.id
_entity.type
_entity.pdbx_description
1 polymer ?
#
loop_
_entity_poly.entity_id
_entity_poly.type
_entity_poly.pdbx_seq_one_letter_code
_entity_poly.pdbx_strand_id
1 'polypeptide(L)' 'MNFYGKIIEKDVLHHKCKSCGRSLRINQVIRKEIDDKEEFIVSVYYCYICDLYILRFKTIEKKRDDPYNKN' A
#
# COMPACT_ATOMS: atom_id res chain seq x y z
N MET A 1 -14.94 15.50 -0.49
CA MET A 1 -14.69 14.31 -1.35
C MET A 1 -14.44 13.13 -0.42
N ASN A 2 -15.38 12.19 -0.33
CA ASN A 2 -15.26 11.02 0.54
C ASN A 2 -14.69 9.85 -0.27
N PHE A 3 -13.55 9.28 0.16
CA PHE A 3 -12.86 8.20 -0.54
C PHE A 3 -13.07 6.87 0.20
N TYR A 4 -13.67 5.90 -0.49
CA TYR A 4 -13.84 4.52 -0.02
C TYR A 4 -12.82 3.62 -0.73
N GLY A 5 -11.66 3.41 -0.10
CA GLY A 5 -10.69 2.41 -0.54
C GLY A 5 -10.86 1.12 0.26
N LYS A 6 -11.02 -0.01 -0.43
CA LYS A 6 -11.06 -1.34 0.20
C LYS A 6 -9.66 -1.69 0.70
N ILE A 7 -9.47 -1.72 2.03
CA ILE A 7 -8.23 -2.16 2.65
C ILE A 7 -8.07 -3.65 2.33
N ILE A 8 -7.09 -3.99 1.49
CA ILE A 8 -6.70 -5.39 1.30
C ILE A 8 -5.75 -5.74 2.45
N GLU A 9 -6.26 -6.42 3.48
CA GLU A 9 -5.54 -6.86 4.70
C GLU A 9 -4.31 -7.77 4.45
N LYS A 10 -4.00 -8.14 3.21
CA LYS A 10 -2.96 -9.14 2.92
C LYS A 10 -1.50 -8.66 3.04
N ASP A 11 -1.25 -7.35 3.15
CA ASP A 11 0.10 -6.78 3.35
C ASP A 11 0.34 -6.21 4.77
N VAL A 12 -0.45 -6.64 5.77
CA VAL A 12 -0.26 -6.24 7.19
C VAL A 12 1.05 -6.78 7.78
N LEU A 13 1.74 -7.69 7.10
CA LEU A 13 2.86 -8.43 7.66
C LEU A 13 4.22 -7.81 7.29
N HIS A 14 4.78 -7.04 8.24
CA HIS A 14 6.21 -6.76 8.45
C HIS A 14 6.85 -5.48 7.88
N HIS A 15 6.20 -4.32 7.99
CA HIS A 15 6.94 -3.06 7.93
C HIS A 15 7.52 -2.71 9.31
N LYS A 16 8.83 -2.49 9.42
CA LYS A 16 9.50 -2.01 10.65
C LYS A 16 9.82 -0.52 10.56
N CYS A 17 9.65 0.20 11.66
CA CYS A 17 10.07 1.58 11.78
C CYS A 17 11.59 1.65 11.67
N LYS A 18 12.12 2.47 10.76
CA LYS A 18 13.58 2.63 10.62
C LYS A 18 14.23 3.25 11.87
N SER A 19 13.47 4.04 12.63
CA SER A 19 13.99 4.73 13.82
C SER A 19 14.08 3.82 15.05
N CYS A 20 13.06 3.01 15.34
CA CYS A 20 13.02 2.18 16.56
C CYS A 20 13.02 0.67 16.29
N GLY A 21 13.01 0.23 15.04
CA GLY A 21 13.00 -1.18 14.63
C GLY A 21 11.69 -1.94 14.92
N ARG A 22 10.71 -1.30 15.57
CA ARG A 22 9.42 -1.92 15.92
C ARG A 22 8.50 -2.01 14.71
N SER A 23 7.61 -3.00 14.73
CA SER A 23 6.60 -3.19 13.70
C SER A 23 5.67 -1.96 13.62
N LEU A 24 5.47 -1.49 12.40
CA LEU A 24 4.55 -0.43 12.05
C LEU A 24 3.16 -1.03 11.86
N ARG A 25 2.15 -0.31 12.34
CA ARG A 25 0.77 -0.58 11.97
C ARG A 25 0.42 0.25 10.74
N ILE A 26 -0.17 -0.40 9.74
CA ILE A 26 -0.82 0.30 8.64
C ILE A 26 -2.01 1.05 9.23
N ASN A 27 -2.04 2.36 9.05
CA ASN A 27 -3.16 3.18 9.46
C ASN A 27 -4.13 3.36 8.29
N GLN A 28 -3.61 3.64 7.10
CA GLN A 28 -4.42 3.88 5.91
C GLN A 28 -3.68 3.43 4.66
N VAL A 29 -4.41 2.91 3.68
CA VAL A 29 -3.92 2.66 2.32
C VAL A 29 -4.84 3.36 1.34
N ILE A 30 -4.26 4.20 0.49
CA ILE A 30 -4.94 4.92 -0.58
C ILE A 30 -4.45 4.32 -1.89
N ARG A 31 -5.38 3.92 -2.75
CA ARG A 31 -5.09 3.43 -4.09
C ARG A 31 -5.71 4.37 -5.11
N LYS A 32 -4.97 4.68 -6.16
CA LYS A 32 -5.43 5.52 -7.25
C LYS A 32 -4.97 4.89 -8.56
N GLU A 33 -5.93 4.54 -9.41
CA GLU A 33 -5.64 4.18 -10.79
C GLU A 33 -5.16 5.44 -11.53
N ILE A 34 -4.00 5.35 -12.16
CA ILE A 34 -3.47 6.43 -13.01
C ILE A 34 -3.99 6.20 -14.43
N ASP A 35 -3.90 4.96 -14.92
CA ASP A 35 -4.46 4.50 -16.18
C ASP A 35 -4.83 3.01 -16.10
N ASP A 36 -5.21 2.40 -17.23
CA ASP A 36 -5.57 0.97 -17.30
C ASP A 36 -4.41 0.02 -16.98
N LYS A 37 -3.17 0.52 -16.92
CA LYS A 37 -1.94 -0.24 -16.73
C LYS A 37 -1.25 0.07 -15.40
N GLU A 38 -1.55 1.19 -14.75
CA GLU A 38 -0.83 1.65 -13.58
C GLU A 38 -1.76 1.96 -12.39
N GLU A 39 -1.39 1.42 -11.22
CA GLU A 39 -2.00 1.77 -9.95
C GLU A 39 -0.94 2.43 -9.05
N PHE A 40 -1.28 3.59 -8.50
CA PHE A 40 -0.51 4.28 -7.47
C PHE A 40 -1.07 3.98 -6.09
N ILE A 41 -0.20 3.51 -5.20
CA ILE A 41 -0.54 3.17 -3.83
C ILE A 41 0.24 4.07 -2.87
N VAL A 42 -0.50 4.71 -1.97
CA VAL A 42 0.05 5.42 -0.81
C VAL A 42 -0.32 4.64 0.44
N SER A 43 0.68 4.18 1.18
CA SER A 43 0.49 3.56 2.49
C SER A 43 0.94 4.52 3.58
N VAL A 44 0.04 4.81 4.51
CA VAL A 44 0.30 5.59 5.72
C VAL A 44 0.47 4.64 6.88
N TYR A 45 1.64 4.69 7.51
CA TYR A 45 1.95 3.94 8.72
C TYR A 45 2.10 4.91 9.90
N TYR A 46 1.75 4.44 11.08
CA TYR A 46 2.01 5.18 12.31
C TYR A 46 2.88 4.35 13.27
N CYS A 47 3.89 5.00 13.83
CA CYS A 47 4.78 4.41 14.82
C CYS A 47 4.49 4.99 16.21
N TYR A 48 3.72 4.28 17.03
CA TYR A 48 3.39 4.70 18.40
C TYR A 48 4.60 4.91 19.32
N ILE A 49 5.73 4.25 19.03
CA ILE A 49 6.95 4.35 19.84
C ILE A 49 7.72 5.63 19.53
N CYS A 50 7.74 6.04 18.26
CA CYS A 50 8.44 7.25 17.83
C CYS A 50 7.51 8.46 17.73
N ASP A 51 6.20 8.26 17.83
CA ASP A 51 5.16 9.26 17.53
C ASP A 51 5.35 9.88 16.13
N LEU A 52 5.50 9.02 15.11
CA LEU A 52 5.78 9.44 13.73
C LEU A 52 4.83 8.80 12.72
N TYR A 53 4.42 9.59 11.73
CA TYR A 53 3.78 9.12 10.51
C TYR A 53 4.83 8.83 9.43
N ILE A 54 4.69 7.67 8.78
CA ILE A 54 5.57 7.24 7.69
C ILE A 54 4.71 7.03 6.46
N LEU A 55 5.06 7.74 5.38
CA LEU A 55 4.40 7.63 4.08
C LEU A 55 5.26 6.76 3.17
N ARG A 56 4.64 5.78 2.50
CA ARG A 56 5.27 4.97 1.46
C ARG A 56 4.47 5.09 0.18
N PHE A 57 5.17 5.42 -0.89
CA PHE A 57 4.62 5.48 -2.25
C PHE A 57 5.07 4.24 -3.01
N LYS A 58 4.16 3.62 -3.76
CA LYS A 58 4.45 2.49 -4.64
C LYS A 58 3.58 2.59 -5.89
N THR A 59 4.21 2.60 -7.05
CA THR A 59 3.51 2.38 -8.32
C THR A 59 3.56 0.89 -8.67
N ILE A 60 2.44 0.35 -9.13
CA ILE A 60 2.31 -1.04 -9.57
C ILE A 60 1.85 -1.03 -11.02
N GLU A 61 2.61 -1.68 -11.89
CA GLU A 61 2.15 -2.02 -13.23
C GLU A 61 1.21 -3.23 -13.15
N LYS A 62 -0.04 -3.05 -13.61
CA LYS A 62 -0.99 -4.12 -13.82
C LYS A 62 -0.47 -4.98 -14.97
N LYS A 63 -0.08 -6.22 -14.67
CA LYS A 63 0.12 -7.21 -15.73
C LYS A 63 -1.22 -7.41 -16.44
N ARG A 64 -1.25 -7.26 -17.76
CA ARG A 64 -2.41 -7.72 -18.54
C ARG A 64 -2.54 -9.20 -18.29
N ASP A 65 -3.68 -9.64 -17.76
CA ASP A 65 -4.08 -11.02 -17.93
C ASP A 65 -4.31 -11.20 -19.43
N ASP A 66 -3.33 -11.76 -20.14
CA ASP A 66 -3.51 -12.16 -21.53
C ASP A 66 -4.59 -13.26 -21.53
N PRO A 67 -5.78 -13.02 -22.12
CA PRO A 67 -6.86 -14.01 -22.15
C PRO A 67 -6.52 -15.27 -22.98
N TYR A 68 -5.33 -15.31 -23.58
CA TYR A 68 -4.83 -16.40 -24.41
C TYR A 68 -3.83 -17.34 -23.71
N ASN A 69 -3.46 -17.11 -22.45
CA ASN A 69 -2.61 -18.05 -21.71
C ASN A 69 -3.44 -19.19 -21.10
N LYS A 70 -3.90 -20.11 -21.95
CA LYS A 70 -4.35 -21.46 -21.56
C LYS A 70 -3.19 -22.42 -21.79
N ASN A 71 -2.39 -22.66 -20.75
CA ASN A 71 -1.62 -23.91 -20.66
C ASN A 71 -2.48 -24.99 -19.99
#